data_AF-A0A543KW07-F1
#
_entry.id   AF-A0A543KW07-F1
#
_cell.length_a   1.000
_cell.length_b   1.000
_cell.length_c   1.000
_cell.angle_alpha   90.00
_cell.angle_beta   90.00
_cell.angle_gamma   90.00
#
_symmetry.space_group_name_H-M   'P 1'
#
loop_
_entity.id
_entity.type
_entity.pdbx_description
1 polymer ?
#
loop_
_entity_poly.entity_id
_entity_poly.type
_entity_poly.pdbx_seq_one_letter_code
_entity_poly.pdbx_strand_id
1 'polypeptide(L)'
;MSADSSSPSPAPASADAAATGAGRARRGGKRQRPRNPAPAATTPDAAPGVAKAPRTPHPVLEQLAGLYPHLFGAVFRPLKRGIFQDLLAAHPDAFEREALKVALGIHTRSTRYLQAVAAGEQRHDLQGQPVEAMAPEHVHHALLEVYRRRKNQKGRPTEDLLPKLRNRIIAAFEASGLTREAYTELVVGRDDAANAILEEAFAEWAARNAKAEALLRAFEASGSTLEQFADMYGMDPRSTGQQLERARKLAAAAQGNPSASTPAV
;
A
#
# COMPACT_ATOMS: atom_id res chain seq x y z
N MET A 1 -73.90 -30.36 -25.07
CA MET A 1 -73.98 -28.95 -24.62
C MET A 1 -72.66 -28.30 -24.97
N SER A 2 -72.71 -27.38 -25.94
CA SER A 2 -71.67 -26.48 -26.45
C SER A 2 -70.97 -25.70 -25.30
N ALA A 3 -69.79 -25.09 -25.40
CA ALA A 3 -68.92 -24.56 -26.47
C ALA A 3 -67.46 -24.50 -25.89
N ASP A 4 -66.37 -24.70 -26.65
CA ASP A 4 -65.66 -23.74 -27.54
C ASP A 4 -65.22 -22.45 -26.77
N SER A 5 -63.99 -21.90 -26.78
CA SER A 5 -62.93 -21.75 -27.80
C SER A 5 -61.62 -21.29 -27.10
N SER A 6 -60.44 -21.81 -27.45
CA SER A 6 -59.45 -21.29 -28.44
C SER A 6 -58.38 -20.32 -27.90
N SER A 7 -57.12 -20.75 -27.99
CA SER A 7 -55.87 -19.97 -28.03
C SER A 7 -55.85 -19.02 -29.26
N PRO A 8 -54.86 -18.10 -29.50
CA PRO A 8 -53.40 -18.36 -29.56
C PRO A 8 -52.44 -17.20 -29.18
N SER A 9 -51.14 -17.51 -29.21
CA SER A 9 -49.98 -16.60 -29.24
C SER A 9 -49.91 -15.80 -30.55
N PRO A 10 -49.24 -14.62 -30.61
CA PRO A 10 -47.97 -14.55 -31.34
C PRO A 10 -46.93 -13.49 -30.87
N ALA A 11 -45.66 -13.70 -31.21
CA ALA A 11 -44.65 -12.67 -31.50
C ALA A 11 -44.57 -12.50 -33.05
N PRO A 12 -43.87 -11.51 -33.71
CA PRO A 12 -42.70 -10.71 -33.29
C PRO A 12 -42.59 -9.25 -33.86
N ALA A 13 -41.39 -8.65 -33.70
CA ALA A 13 -40.68 -7.69 -34.58
C ALA A 13 -40.86 -6.14 -34.47
N SER A 14 -39.74 -5.50 -34.10
CA SER A 14 -38.99 -4.41 -34.77
C SER A 14 -39.67 -3.15 -35.33
N ALA A 15 -39.14 -1.97 -34.95
CA ALA A 15 -38.49 -0.96 -35.83
C ALA A 15 -38.76 0.51 -35.43
N ASP A 16 -37.66 1.19 -35.07
CA ASP A 16 -37.15 2.46 -35.61
C ASP A 16 -37.86 3.83 -35.50
N ALA A 17 -36.97 4.83 -35.41
CA ALA A 17 -37.09 6.26 -35.77
C ALA A 17 -38.00 7.19 -34.94
N ALA A 18 -37.78 8.50 -34.84
CA ALA A 18 -36.62 9.40 -34.93
C ALA A 18 -37.16 10.83 -34.67
N ALA A 19 -36.28 11.71 -34.17
CA ALA A 19 -36.22 13.16 -34.42
C ALA A 19 -37.37 14.06 -33.92
N THR A 20 -37.08 15.17 -33.24
CA THR A 20 -36.55 16.45 -33.76
C THR A 20 -36.51 17.41 -32.55
N GLY A 21 -35.71 18.45 -32.39
CA GLY A 21 -34.91 19.38 -33.21
C GLY A 21 -34.73 20.63 -32.31
N ALA A 22 -34.06 21.73 -32.61
CA ALA A 22 -33.12 22.17 -33.63
C ALA A 22 -32.70 23.61 -33.21
N GLY A 23 -31.55 24.07 -33.69
CA GLY A 23 -31.24 25.50 -33.86
C GLY A 23 -30.11 26.04 -32.98
N ARG A 24 -29.15 26.84 -33.47
CA ARG A 24 -28.95 27.42 -34.81
C ARG A 24 -27.52 27.97 -34.87
N ALA A 25 -26.89 27.82 -36.03
CA ALA A 25 -25.57 28.30 -36.41
C ALA A 25 -25.38 29.82 -36.31
N ARG A 26 -24.12 30.27 -36.15
CA ARG A 26 -23.54 31.38 -36.93
C ARG A 26 -22.03 31.25 -37.16
N ARG A 27 -21.66 31.79 -38.31
CA ARG A 27 -20.46 31.73 -39.14
C ARG A 27 -19.51 32.89 -38.83
N GLY A 28 -18.20 32.68 -38.95
CA GLY A 28 -17.16 33.71 -38.99
C GLY A 28 -15.85 33.13 -38.45
N GLY A 29 -14.66 33.34 -39.02
CA GLY A 29 -14.21 34.19 -40.10
C GLY A 29 -12.68 34.09 -40.05
N LYS A 30 -12.08 33.57 -41.12
CA LYS A 30 -10.63 33.37 -41.27
C LYS A 30 -9.97 34.75 -41.41
N ARG A 31 -9.12 35.15 -40.45
CA ARG A 31 -8.20 36.30 -40.60
C ARG A 31 -6.84 35.98 -39.96
N GLN A 32 -5.85 35.88 -40.85
CA GLN A 32 -4.42 35.91 -40.56
C GLN A 32 -4.03 37.26 -39.95
N ARG A 33 -3.06 37.25 -39.03
CA ARG A 33 -2.21 38.38 -38.65
C ARG A 33 -0.87 37.87 -38.10
N PRO A 34 0.19 38.68 -38.11
CA PRO A 34 1.44 38.33 -38.78
C PRO A 34 2.56 37.92 -37.81
N ARG A 35 3.49 37.12 -38.33
CA ARG A 35 4.82 36.94 -37.74
C ARG A 35 5.62 38.22 -37.96
N ASN A 36 6.13 38.80 -36.89
CA ASN A 36 7.28 39.68 -36.92
C ASN A 36 8.32 39.18 -35.90
N PRO A 37 9.61 39.09 -36.28
CA PRO A 37 10.67 38.59 -35.41
C PRO A 37 11.27 39.74 -34.59
N ALA A 38 11.62 39.47 -33.33
CA ALA A 38 12.38 40.38 -32.49
C ALA A 38 13.32 39.59 -31.55
N PRO A 39 14.45 40.18 -31.14
CA PRO A 39 15.76 39.54 -31.19
C PRO A 39 16.19 38.90 -29.87
N ALA A 40 17.24 38.07 -29.98
CA ALA A 40 17.96 37.46 -28.88
C ALA A 40 18.33 38.49 -27.81
N ALA A 41 17.83 38.28 -26.59
CA ALA A 41 18.31 38.91 -25.39
C ALA A 41 18.90 37.82 -24.48
N THR A 42 20.22 37.86 -24.42
CA THR A 42 21.15 37.36 -23.41
C THR A 42 20.52 36.75 -22.16
N THR A 43 20.75 35.44 -21.98
CA THR A 43 20.60 34.73 -20.70
C THR A 43 21.50 35.35 -19.65
N PRO A 44 20.98 35.79 -18.49
CA PRO A 44 21.81 36.01 -17.32
C PRO A 44 22.24 34.66 -16.76
N ASP A 45 23.54 34.58 -16.53
CA ASP A 45 24.29 33.48 -15.95
C ASP A 45 23.58 32.85 -14.74
N ALA A 46 23.60 31.52 -14.69
CA ALA A 46 23.05 30.74 -13.61
C ALA A 46 23.89 30.95 -12.34
N ALA A 47 23.34 31.68 -11.37
CA ALA A 47 23.96 31.80 -10.06
C ALA A 47 24.15 30.41 -9.41
N PRO A 48 25.33 30.13 -8.81
CA PRO A 48 25.62 28.84 -8.19
C PRO A 48 24.69 28.59 -6.98
N GLY A 49 24.25 27.33 -6.87
CA GLY A 49 23.22 26.88 -5.95
C GLY A 49 23.45 27.30 -4.50
N VAL A 50 22.51 28.08 -3.97
CA VAL A 50 22.39 28.35 -2.54
C VAL A 50 22.18 27.00 -1.84
N ALA A 51 23.18 26.58 -1.06
CA ALA A 51 23.07 25.43 -0.19
C ALA A 51 21.83 25.63 0.69
N LYS A 52 20.88 24.70 0.61
CA LYS A 52 19.61 24.77 1.32
C LYS A 52 19.91 24.81 2.82
N ALA A 53 19.65 25.96 3.46
CA ALA A 53 19.82 26.14 4.89
C ALA A 53 19.17 24.97 5.66
N PRO A 54 19.80 24.47 6.73
CA PRO A 54 19.23 23.39 7.53
C PRO A 54 17.84 23.82 7.98
N ARG A 55 16.83 22.99 7.67
CA ARG A 55 15.44 23.29 8.04
C ARG A 55 15.36 23.19 9.56
N THR A 56 15.22 24.32 10.24
CA THR A 56 15.01 24.36 11.69
C THR A 56 13.77 23.51 12.03
N PRO A 57 13.86 22.61 13.03
CA PRO A 57 12.71 21.86 13.49
C PRO A 57 11.61 22.81 13.97
N HIS A 58 10.35 22.37 13.90
CA HIS A 58 9.25 23.14 14.47
C HIS A 58 9.45 23.23 16.00
N PRO A 59 9.30 24.40 16.65
CA PRO A 59 9.65 24.58 18.06
C PRO A 59 8.89 23.62 19.00
N VAL A 60 7.61 23.37 18.72
CA VAL A 60 6.82 22.38 19.49
C VAL A 60 7.35 20.95 19.33
N LEU A 61 7.93 20.59 18.17
CA LEU A 61 8.55 19.27 18.01
C LEU A 61 9.85 19.15 18.81
N GLU A 62 10.62 20.22 18.97
CA GLU A 62 11.81 20.24 19.83
C GLU A 62 11.41 20.06 21.30
N GLN A 63 10.37 20.76 21.75
CA GLN A 63 9.81 20.59 23.09
C GLN A 63 9.32 19.15 23.32
N LEU A 64 8.58 18.58 22.37
CA LEU A 64 8.13 17.18 22.44
C LEU A 64 9.30 16.19 22.47
N ALA A 65 10.37 16.45 21.72
CA ALA A 65 11.58 15.62 21.76
C ALA A 65 12.32 15.71 23.09
N GLY A 66 12.29 16.87 23.75
CA GLY A 66 12.82 17.04 25.10
C GLY A 66 12.01 16.28 26.17
N LEU A 67 10.67 16.35 26.10
CA LEU A 67 9.78 15.70 27.06
C LEU A 67 9.65 14.18 26.83
N TYR A 68 9.57 13.76 25.57
CA TYR A 68 9.30 12.38 25.16
C TYR A 68 10.33 11.90 24.11
N PRO A 69 11.63 11.78 24.49
CA PRO A 69 12.70 11.44 23.56
C PRO A 69 12.54 10.06 22.92
N HIS A 70 11.83 9.14 23.57
CA HIS A 70 11.56 7.79 23.06
C HIS A 70 10.50 7.75 21.94
N LEU A 71 9.70 8.81 21.77
CA LEU A 71 8.71 8.94 20.68
C LEU A 71 9.16 9.93 19.60
N PHE A 72 9.73 11.06 20.01
CA PHE A 72 10.02 12.20 19.13
C PHE A 72 11.52 12.46 18.92
N GLY A 73 12.40 11.70 19.59
CA GLY A 73 13.86 11.88 19.54
C GLY A 73 14.53 11.19 18.36
N ALA A 74 15.65 10.49 18.61
CA ALA A 74 16.44 9.87 17.54
C ALA A 74 15.76 8.63 16.91
N VAL A 75 14.85 7.97 17.62
CA VAL A 75 14.07 6.85 17.09
C VAL A 75 12.61 7.25 17.15
N PHE A 76 11.95 7.21 15.99
CA PHE A 76 10.54 7.56 15.90
C PHE A 76 9.73 6.29 16.10
N ARG A 77 8.68 6.37 16.91
CA ARG A 77 7.76 5.26 17.18
C ARG A 77 6.35 5.63 16.72
N PRO A 78 5.54 4.67 16.24
CA PRO A 78 4.16 4.97 15.91
C PRO A 78 3.38 5.38 17.16
N LEU A 79 2.57 6.42 17.04
CA LEU A 79 1.85 6.98 18.19
C LEU A 79 0.51 6.28 18.42
N LYS A 80 0.12 6.15 19.69
CA LYS A 80 -1.21 5.74 20.14
C LYS A 80 -2.30 6.63 19.53
N ARG A 81 -3.46 6.05 19.25
CA ARG A 81 -4.62 6.84 18.84
C ARG A 81 -5.05 7.78 19.97
N GLY A 82 -5.32 9.04 19.65
CA GLY A 82 -5.67 10.04 20.67
C GLY A 82 -4.48 10.62 21.44
N ILE A 83 -3.23 10.36 21.03
CA ILE A 83 -2.02 10.90 21.67
C ILE A 83 -2.05 12.43 21.88
N PHE A 84 -2.75 13.14 21.01
CA PHE A 84 -2.96 14.58 21.12
C PHE A 84 -3.67 14.97 22.43
N GLN A 85 -4.72 14.24 22.81
CA GLN A 85 -5.45 14.50 24.06
C GLN A 85 -4.62 14.09 25.26
N ASP A 86 -3.89 12.98 25.17
CA ASP A 86 -2.95 12.54 26.20
C ASP A 86 -1.88 13.62 26.44
N LEU A 87 -1.36 14.26 25.39
CA LEU A 87 -0.39 15.36 25.49
C LEU A 87 -0.96 16.61 26.13
N LEU A 88 -2.19 17.01 25.76
CA LEU A 88 -2.86 18.17 26.37
C LEU A 88 -3.22 17.91 27.84
N ALA A 89 -3.59 16.68 28.20
CA ALA A 89 -3.89 16.31 29.58
C ALA A 89 -2.63 16.28 30.44
N ALA A 90 -1.51 15.77 29.90
CA ALA A 90 -0.24 15.71 30.61
C ALA A 90 0.44 17.08 30.74
N HIS A 91 0.25 17.97 29.77
CA HIS A 91 0.87 19.30 29.72
C HIS A 91 -0.13 20.40 29.34
N PRO A 92 -1.09 20.76 30.22
CA PRO A 92 -2.18 21.69 29.90
C PRO A 92 -1.72 23.08 29.45
N ASP A 93 -0.63 23.59 30.04
CA ASP A 93 -0.15 24.96 29.79
C ASP A 93 1.11 25.02 28.90
N ALA A 94 1.68 23.87 28.51
CA ALA A 94 2.93 23.84 27.75
C ALA A 94 2.71 23.99 26.24
N PHE A 95 1.51 23.66 25.74
CA PHE A 95 1.24 23.59 24.31
C PHE A 95 -0.01 24.39 23.91
N GLU A 96 0.17 25.29 22.95
CA GLU A 96 -0.95 25.84 22.21
C GLU A 96 -1.53 24.75 21.29
N ARG A 97 -2.86 24.65 21.25
CA ARG A 97 -3.60 23.53 20.67
C ARG A 97 -3.37 23.38 19.16
N GLU A 98 -3.40 24.49 18.42
CA GLU A 98 -3.20 24.46 16.96
C GLU A 98 -1.74 24.20 16.61
N ALA A 99 -0.79 24.80 17.34
CA ALA A 99 0.64 24.56 17.17
C ALA A 99 1.01 23.08 17.42
N LEU A 100 0.41 22.44 18.43
CA LEU A 100 0.60 21.01 18.69
C LEU A 100 0.04 20.16 17.55
N LYS A 101 -1.14 20.49 17.04
CA LYS A 101 -1.75 19.77 15.91
C LYS A 101 -0.89 19.86 14.65
N VAL A 102 -0.34 21.06 14.35
CA VAL A 102 0.60 21.26 13.24
C VAL A 102 1.87 20.42 13.45
N ALA A 103 2.46 20.46 14.65
CA ALA A 103 3.65 19.69 14.99
C ALA A 103 3.44 18.18 14.78
N LEU A 104 2.37 17.61 15.31
CA LEU A 104 2.03 16.20 15.12
C LEU A 104 1.77 15.87 13.64
N GLY A 105 1.14 16.78 12.89
CA GLY A 105 0.95 16.65 11.45
C GLY A 105 2.27 16.56 10.69
N ILE A 106 3.27 17.38 11.06
CA ILE A 106 4.63 17.33 10.49
C ILE A 106 5.31 16.00 10.86
N HIS A 107 5.24 15.60 12.14
CA HIS A 107 5.89 14.39 12.65
C HIS A 107 5.36 13.13 11.96
N THR A 108 4.03 12.95 11.95
CA THR A 108 3.37 11.75 11.40
C THR A 108 3.49 11.62 9.88
N ARG A 109 3.75 12.73 9.17
CA ARG A 109 4.01 12.72 7.72
C ARG A 109 5.50 12.64 7.39
N SER A 110 6.40 12.63 8.38
CA SER A 110 7.84 12.53 8.13
C SER A 110 8.22 11.15 7.60
N THR A 111 9.29 11.07 6.80
CA THR A 111 9.74 9.78 6.24
C THR A 111 10.19 8.82 7.34
N ARG A 112 10.79 9.34 8.43
CA ARG A 112 11.22 8.52 9.57
C ARG A 112 10.04 7.87 10.29
N TYR A 113 8.97 8.64 10.49
CA TYR A 113 7.73 8.10 11.07
C TYR A 113 7.12 7.02 10.18
N LEU A 114 7.00 7.29 8.88
CA LEU A 114 6.45 6.34 7.92
C LEU A 114 7.29 5.06 7.82
N GLN A 115 8.60 5.13 8.02
CA GLN A 115 9.47 3.95 8.10
C GLN A 115 9.13 3.07 9.30
N ALA A 116 8.88 3.66 10.48
CA ALA A 116 8.46 2.93 11.67
C ALA A 116 7.08 2.28 11.49
N VAL A 117 6.13 2.99 10.88
CA VAL A 117 4.81 2.44 10.54
C VAL A 117 4.93 1.31 9.51
N ALA A 118 5.75 1.49 8.47
CA ALA A 118 5.99 0.48 7.44
C ALA A 118 6.75 -0.75 7.96
N ALA A 119 7.41 -0.66 9.12
CA ALA A 119 7.99 -1.79 9.82
C ALA A 119 6.95 -2.60 10.62
N GLY A 120 5.71 -2.13 10.71
CA GLY A 120 4.64 -2.80 11.45
C GLY A 120 4.80 -2.70 12.97
N GLU A 121 5.55 -1.72 13.45
CA GLU A 121 5.73 -1.50 14.90
C GLU A 121 4.39 -1.16 15.58
N GLN A 122 4.24 -1.62 16.83
CA GLN A 122 3.07 -1.29 17.65
C GLN A 122 2.99 0.22 17.90
N ARG A 123 1.79 0.70 18.21
CA ARG A 123 1.55 2.07 18.66
C ARG A 123 1.94 2.20 20.12
N HIS A 124 2.61 3.30 20.45
CA HIS A 124 3.12 3.56 21.79
C HIS A 124 2.41 4.74 22.44
N ASP A 125 2.16 4.64 23.75
CA ASP A 125 1.68 5.77 24.57
C ASP A 125 2.81 6.75 24.93
N LEU A 126 2.49 7.76 25.75
CA LEU A 126 3.43 8.78 26.21
C LEU A 126 4.56 8.25 27.10
N GLN A 127 4.38 7.07 27.68
CA GLN A 127 5.37 6.39 28.50
C GLN A 127 6.24 5.44 27.66
N GLY A 128 5.96 5.34 26.36
CA GLY A 128 6.69 4.48 25.43
C GLY A 128 6.30 3.02 25.56
N GLN A 129 5.16 2.71 26.16
CA GLN A 129 4.65 1.35 26.24
C GLN A 129 3.85 1.01 24.98
N PRO A 130 4.00 -0.21 24.41
CA PRO A 130 3.18 -0.65 23.30
C PRO A 130 1.74 -0.88 23.76
N VAL A 131 0.78 -0.25 23.10
CA VAL A 131 -0.65 -0.28 23.49
C VAL A 131 -1.53 -0.94 22.44
N GLU A 132 -1.24 -0.72 21.15
CA GLU A 132 -2.10 -1.19 20.06
C GLU A 132 -1.27 -1.73 18.90
N ALA A 133 -1.76 -2.79 18.26
CA ALA A 133 -1.19 -3.25 17.00
C ALA A 133 -1.39 -2.20 15.89
N MET A 134 -0.45 -2.14 14.96
CA MET A 134 -0.63 -1.32 13.76
C MET A 134 -1.66 -1.96 12.85
N ALA A 135 -2.65 -1.18 12.41
CA ALA A 135 -3.65 -1.69 11.47
C ALA A 135 -3.00 -2.01 10.10
N PRO A 136 -3.33 -3.14 9.46
CA PRO A 136 -2.68 -3.59 8.22
C PRO A 136 -2.68 -2.54 7.10
N GLU A 137 -3.77 -1.81 6.95
CA GLU A 137 -3.93 -0.75 5.95
C GLU A 137 -2.94 0.40 6.15
N HIS A 138 -2.64 0.76 7.41
CA HIS A 138 -1.65 1.79 7.70
C HIS A 138 -0.24 1.34 7.33
N VAL A 139 0.11 0.08 7.59
CA VAL A 139 1.40 -0.50 7.20
C VAL A 139 1.53 -0.49 5.67
N HIS A 140 0.47 -0.95 4.97
CA HIS A 140 0.43 -0.99 3.52
C HIS A 140 0.63 0.40 2.89
N HIS A 141 -0.15 1.39 3.32
CA HIS A 141 -0.03 2.75 2.80
C HIS A 141 1.34 3.38 3.12
N ALA A 142 1.90 3.10 4.30
CA ALA A 142 3.25 3.57 4.64
C ALA A 142 4.34 2.95 3.74
N LEU A 143 4.22 1.66 3.39
CA LEU A 143 5.13 1.00 2.45
C LEU A 143 5.11 1.69 1.08
N LEU A 144 3.92 1.93 0.52
CA LEU A 144 3.74 2.63 -0.75
C LEU A 144 4.29 4.06 -0.70
N GLU A 145 4.02 4.79 0.39
CA GLU A 145 4.49 6.16 0.58
C GLU A 145 6.02 6.25 0.66
N VAL A 146 6.64 5.36 1.45
CA VAL A 146 8.11 5.29 1.57
C VAL A 146 8.74 4.94 0.22
N TYR A 147 8.16 3.99 -0.52
CA TYR A 147 8.62 3.65 -1.86
C TYR A 147 8.51 4.85 -2.81
N ARG A 148 7.36 5.53 -2.86
CA ARG A 148 7.13 6.70 -3.72
C ARG A 148 8.13 7.81 -3.43
N ARG A 149 8.36 8.11 -2.14
CA ARG A 149 9.35 9.11 -1.72
C ARG A 149 10.76 8.74 -2.13
N ARG A 150 11.13 7.46 -2.00
CA ARG A 150 12.46 6.99 -2.37
C ARG A 150 12.67 7.00 -3.89
N LYS A 151 11.65 6.63 -4.68
CA LYS A 151 11.67 6.73 -6.15
C LYS A 151 11.85 8.18 -6.62
N ASN A 152 11.26 9.13 -5.91
CA ASN A 152 11.31 10.56 -6.25
C ASN A 152 12.56 11.30 -5.70
N GLN A 153 13.43 10.63 -4.95
CA GLN A 153 14.66 11.24 -4.44
C GLN A 153 15.68 11.38 -5.58
N LYS A 154 15.94 12.63 -6.00
CA LYS A 154 16.96 12.97 -7.00
C LYS A 154 18.37 12.66 -6.46
N GLY A 155 19.22 12.03 -7.29
CA GLY A 155 20.65 11.88 -7.01
C GLY A 155 21.09 10.54 -6.42
N ARG A 156 20.19 9.58 -6.23
CA ARG A 156 20.55 8.19 -5.91
C ARG A 156 20.22 7.29 -7.10
N PRO A 157 21.13 6.39 -7.55
CA PRO A 157 20.73 5.35 -8.48
C PRO A 157 19.63 4.52 -7.81
N THR A 158 18.43 4.62 -8.39
CA THR A 158 17.28 3.83 -7.95
C THR A 158 17.51 2.43 -8.51
N GLU A 159 18.25 1.60 -7.76
CA GLU A 159 18.12 0.14 -7.86
C GLU A 159 16.64 -0.22 -7.95
N ASP A 160 16.25 -1.24 -8.72
CA ASP A 160 14.84 -1.60 -8.79
C ASP A 160 14.32 -2.00 -7.40
N LEU A 161 13.54 -1.10 -6.81
CA LEU A 161 12.98 -1.25 -5.46
C LEU A 161 11.65 -1.99 -5.47
N LEU A 162 11.06 -2.24 -6.64
CA LEU A 162 9.75 -2.91 -6.74
C LEU A 162 9.79 -4.32 -6.15
N PRO A 163 10.78 -5.19 -6.45
CA PRO A 163 10.85 -6.51 -5.83
C PRO A 163 10.94 -6.45 -4.30
N LYS A 164 11.71 -5.47 -3.77
CA LYS A 164 11.82 -5.25 -2.32
C LYS A 164 10.50 -4.78 -1.72
N LEU A 165 9.77 -3.90 -2.41
CA LEU A 165 8.44 -3.46 -1.99
C LEU A 165 7.44 -4.62 -1.98
N ARG A 166 7.35 -5.40 -3.06
CA ARG A 166 6.45 -6.56 -3.15
C ARG A 166 6.71 -7.55 -2.02
N ASN A 167 7.99 -7.88 -1.76
CA ASN A 167 8.36 -8.72 -0.62
C ASN A 167 7.88 -8.17 0.73
N ARG A 168 7.95 -6.86 0.94
CA ARG A 168 7.45 -6.25 2.19
C ARG A 168 5.93 -6.23 2.27
N ILE A 169 5.24 -6.06 1.15
CA ILE A 169 3.76 -6.18 1.09
C ILE A 169 3.35 -7.61 1.43
N ILE A 170 4.02 -8.62 0.86
CA ILE A 170 3.77 -10.03 1.19
C ILE A 170 3.97 -10.27 2.69
N ALA A 171 5.07 -9.79 3.27
CA ALA A 171 5.33 -9.95 4.70
C ALA A 171 4.27 -9.25 5.58
N ALA A 172 3.82 -8.05 5.19
CA ALA A 172 2.77 -7.33 5.90
C ALA A 172 1.41 -8.04 5.80
N PHE A 173 1.08 -8.59 4.62
CA PHE A 173 -0.10 -9.42 4.41
C PHE A 173 -0.06 -10.67 5.30
N GLU A 174 1.05 -11.41 5.30
CA GLU A 174 1.21 -12.61 6.14
C GLU A 174 1.10 -12.29 7.64
N ALA A 175 1.71 -11.18 8.08
CA ALA A 175 1.64 -10.74 9.47
C ALA A 175 0.23 -10.29 9.90
N SER A 176 -0.61 -9.85 8.95
CA SER A 176 -1.99 -9.44 9.23
C SER A 176 -2.91 -10.62 9.56
N GLY A 177 -2.59 -11.83 9.07
CA GLY A 177 -3.45 -13.01 9.21
C GLY A 177 -4.78 -12.94 8.45
N LEU A 178 -4.98 -11.93 7.60
CA LEU A 178 -6.20 -11.74 6.81
C LEU A 178 -6.23 -12.65 5.58
N THR A 179 -7.42 -12.93 5.06
CA THR A 179 -7.55 -13.51 3.71
C THR A 179 -7.18 -12.45 2.67
N ARG A 180 -6.91 -12.91 1.44
CA ARG A 180 -6.58 -11.99 0.32
C ARG A 180 -7.71 -10.99 0.12
N GLU A 181 -8.95 -11.45 0.11
CA GLU A 181 -10.15 -10.63 -0.12
C GLU A 181 -10.30 -9.57 0.97
N ALA A 182 -10.23 -9.96 2.24
CA ALA A 182 -10.34 -9.04 3.37
C ALA A 182 -9.20 -8.01 3.39
N TYR A 183 -7.98 -8.43 3.05
CA TYR A 183 -6.85 -7.50 2.95
C TYR A 183 -7.05 -6.50 1.81
N THR A 184 -7.48 -6.98 0.63
CA THR A 184 -7.77 -6.14 -0.54
C THR A 184 -8.83 -5.08 -0.24
N GLU A 185 -9.92 -5.46 0.42
CA GLU A 185 -10.99 -4.51 0.82
C GLU A 185 -10.49 -3.36 1.70
N LEU A 186 -9.50 -3.62 2.56
CA LEU A 186 -8.94 -2.61 3.45
C LEU A 186 -8.01 -1.61 2.74
N VAL A 187 -7.30 -2.04 1.69
CA VAL A 187 -6.16 -1.28 1.15
C VAL A 187 -6.35 -0.74 -0.25
N VAL A 188 -7.25 -1.31 -1.05
CA VAL A 188 -7.49 -0.88 -2.43
C VAL A 188 -8.00 0.55 -2.44
N GLY A 189 -7.44 1.34 -3.34
CA GLY A 189 -7.79 2.75 -3.52
C GLY A 189 -7.98 3.14 -4.97
N ARG A 190 -7.94 4.44 -5.24
CA ARG A 190 -8.09 5.02 -6.59
C ARG A 190 -6.81 4.99 -7.44
N ASP A 191 -5.70 4.54 -6.88
CA ASP A 191 -4.40 4.52 -7.56
C ASP A 191 -4.20 3.14 -8.21
N ASP A 192 -4.50 3.05 -9.50
CA ASP A 192 -4.42 1.80 -10.26
C ASP A 192 -3.00 1.21 -10.27
N ALA A 193 -1.96 2.05 -10.23
CA ALA A 193 -0.59 1.58 -10.20
C ALA A 193 -0.24 0.96 -8.83
N ALA A 194 -0.77 1.51 -7.74
CA ALA A 194 -0.62 0.92 -6.41
C ALA A 194 -1.38 -0.41 -6.30
N ASN A 195 -2.60 -0.46 -6.85
CA ASN A 195 -3.42 -1.68 -6.88
C ASN A 195 -2.73 -2.79 -7.70
N ALA A 196 -2.11 -2.47 -8.84
CA ALA A 196 -1.36 -3.43 -9.64
C ALA A 196 -0.16 -4.04 -8.88
N ILE A 197 0.57 -3.22 -8.10
CA ILE A 197 1.67 -3.71 -7.27
C ILE A 197 1.17 -4.72 -6.21
N LEU A 198 0.00 -4.48 -5.64
CA LEU A 198 -0.63 -5.41 -4.70
C LEU A 198 -0.99 -6.74 -5.38
N GLU A 199 -1.60 -6.69 -6.56
CA GLU A 199 -1.94 -7.89 -7.33
C GLU A 199 -0.70 -8.71 -7.72
N GLU A 200 0.38 -8.06 -8.14
CA GLU A 200 1.65 -8.74 -8.40
C GLU A 200 2.24 -9.37 -7.13
N ALA A 201 2.14 -8.68 -5.98
CA ALA A 201 2.58 -9.23 -4.70
C ALA A 201 1.76 -10.47 -4.31
N PHE A 202 0.45 -10.47 -4.55
CA PHE A 202 -0.39 -11.64 -4.33
C PHE A 202 -0.08 -12.79 -5.29
N ALA A 203 0.16 -12.51 -6.57
CA ALA A 203 0.58 -13.52 -7.53
C ALA A 203 1.90 -14.18 -7.12
N GLU A 204 2.88 -13.38 -6.68
CA GLU A 204 4.14 -13.91 -6.14
C GLU A 204 3.94 -14.74 -4.87
N TRP A 205 3.11 -14.27 -3.94
CA TRP A 205 2.79 -15.02 -2.72
C TRP A 205 2.11 -16.36 -3.05
N ALA A 206 1.13 -16.36 -3.94
CA ALA A 206 0.43 -17.57 -4.38
C ALA A 206 1.40 -18.57 -5.04
N ALA A 207 2.30 -18.09 -5.91
CA ALA A 207 3.31 -18.94 -6.54
C ALA A 207 4.29 -19.55 -5.50
N ARG A 208 4.71 -18.77 -4.49
CA ARG A 208 5.56 -19.27 -3.39
C ARG A 208 4.86 -20.35 -2.58
N ASN A 209 3.57 -20.15 -2.28
CA ASN A 209 2.79 -21.09 -1.49
C ASN A 209 2.50 -22.38 -2.28
N ALA A 210 2.14 -22.27 -3.56
CA ALA A 210 1.95 -23.43 -4.43
C ALA A 210 3.24 -24.27 -4.55
N LYS A 211 4.40 -23.60 -4.69
CA LYS A 211 5.71 -24.30 -4.69
C LYS A 211 5.97 -25.02 -3.37
N ALA A 212 5.71 -24.36 -2.24
CA ALA A 212 5.92 -24.94 -0.92
C ALA A 212 4.97 -26.13 -0.65
N GLU A 213 3.72 -26.03 -1.08
CA GLU A 213 2.72 -27.11 -1.00
C GLU A 213 3.09 -28.30 -1.88
N ALA A 214 3.52 -28.06 -3.12
CA ALA A 214 4.01 -29.12 -4.00
C ALA A 214 5.26 -29.82 -3.43
N LEU A 215 6.18 -29.06 -2.83
CA LEU A 215 7.35 -29.60 -2.15
C LEU A 215 6.96 -30.46 -0.95
N LEU A 216 5.99 -30.01 -0.15
CA LEU A 216 5.47 -30.77 0.99
C LEU A 216 4.83 -32.08 0.55
N ARG A 217 3.97 -32.05 -0.48
CA ARG A 217 3.37 -33.26 -1.03
C ARG A 217 4.41 -34.24 -1.57
N ALA A 218 5.42 -33.74 -2.28
CA ALA A 218 6.51 -34.58 -2.79
C ALA A 218 7.31 -35.21 -1.63
N PHE A 219 7.57 -34.45 -0.57
CA PHE A 219 8.25 -34.96 0.62
C PHE A 219 7.44 -36.06 1.31
N GLU A 220 6.15 -35.82 1.57
CA GLU A 220 5.26 -36.78 2.22
C GLU A 220 5.06 -38.05 1.38
N ALA A 221 4.94 -37.92 0.05
CA ALA A 221 4.83 -39.06 -0.85
C ALA A 221 6.11 -39.88 -0.96
N SER A 222 7.28 -39.25 -0.77
CA SER A 222 8.57 -39.96 -0.86
C SER A 222 8.81 -40.93 0.29
N GLY A 223 8.24 -40.67 1.47
CA GLY A 223 8.53 -41.42 2.70
C GLY A 223 9.99 -41.31 3.17
N SER A 224 10.80 -40.48 2.51
CA SER A 224 12.22 -40.29 2.78
C SER A 224 12.46 -39.41 4.01
N THR A 225 13.63 -39.55 4.62
CA THR A 225 14.10 -38.56 5.59
C THR A 225 14.37 -37.21 4.91
N LEU A 226 14.39 -36.13 5.69
CA LEU A 226 14.65 -34.77 5.19
C LEU A 226 15.98 -34.69 4.42
N GLU A 227 17.02 -35.32 4.94
CA GLU A 227 18.37 -35.32 4.36
C GLU A 227 18.36 -36.03 3.00
N GLN A 228 17.81 -37.24 2.94
CA GLN A 228 17.68 -38.02 1.70
C GLN A 228 16.83 -37.29 0.65
N PHE A 229 15.73 -36.66 1.06
CA PHE A 229 14.89 -35.89 0.17
C PHE A 229 15.60 -34.65 -0.38
N ALA A 230 16.31 -33.92 0.48
CA ALA A 230 17.08 -32.75 0.07
C ALA A 230 18.19 -33.16 -0.93
N ASP A 231 18.92 -34.23 -0.64
CA ASP A 231 19.97 -34.77 -1.52
C ASP A 231 19.40 -35.19 -2.89
N MET A 232 18.24 -35.86 -2.92
CA MET A 232 17.58 -36.32 -4.16
C MET A 232 17.29 -35.18 -5.14
N TYR A 233 16.99 -33.98 -4.64
CA TYR A 233 16.69 -32.81 -5.46
C TYR A 233 17.84 -31.78 -5.47
N GLY A 234 19.01 -32.11 -4.93
CA GLY A 234 20.16 -31.20 -4.85
C GLY A 234 19.88 -29.93 -4.04
N MET A 235 19.03 -30.02 -3.01
CA MET A 235 18.65 -28.91 -2.13
C MET A 235 19.43 -28.95 -0.82
N ASP A 236 19.57 -27.80 -0.16
CA ASP A 236 20.16 -27.74 1.19
C ASP A 236 19.16 -28.24 2.26
N PRO A 237 19.50 -29.21 3.11
CA PRO A 237 18.57 -29.80 4.09
C PRO A 237 17.95 -28.79 5.06
N ARG A 238 18.70 -27.78 5.51
CA ARG A 238 18.18 -26.76 6.44
C ARG A 238 17.14 -25.88 5.75
N SER A 239 17.43 -25.43 4.55
CA SER A 239 16.53 -24.60 3.75
C SER A 239 15.25 -25.36 3.38
N THR A 240 15.37 -26.64 3.01
CA THR A 240 14.24 -27.52 2.71
C THR A 240 13.39 -27.75 3.96
N GLY A 241 14.01 -27.98 5.12
CA GLY A 241 13.29 -28.13 6.39
C GLY A 241 12.44 -26.91 6.72
N GLN A 242 13.01 -25.71 6.59
CA GLN A 242 12.26 -24.45 6.80
C GLN A 242 11.11 -24.28 5.82
N GLN A 243 11.30 -24.63 4.54
CA GLN A 243 10.25 -24.57 3.52
C GLN A 243 9.10 -25.54 3.84
N LEU A 244 9.42 -26.77 4.26
CA LEU A 244 8.43 -27.78 4.65
C LEU A 244 7.66 -27.38 5.92
N GLU A 245 8.34 -26.85 6.94
CA GLU A 245 7.68 -26.34 8.14
C GLU A 245 6.72 -25.18 7.84
N ARG A 246 7.14 -24.26 6.96
CA ARG A 246 6.27 -23.17 6.50
C ARG A 246 5.06 -23.72 5.74
N ALA A 247 5.27 -24.68 4.83
CA ALA A 247 4.19 -25.32 4.08
C ALA A 247 3.18 -26.01 5.01
N ARG A 248 3.65 -26.73 6.05
CA ARG A 248 2.78 -27.35 7.06
C ARG A 248 1.95 -26.35 7.83
N LYS A 249 2.55 -25.23 8.27
CA LYS A 249 1.83 -24.16 8.97
C LYS A 249 0.74 -23.55 8.10
N LEU A 250 1.03 -23.31 6.82
CA LEU A 250 0.04 -22.79 5.86
C LEU A 250 -1.09 -23.80 5.59
N ALA A 251 -0.75 -25.08 5.41
CA ALA A 251 -1.74 -26.14 5.23
C ALA A 251 -2.67 -26.28 6.46
N ALA A 252 -2.11 -26.22 7.68
CA ALA A 252 -2.89 -26.24 8.91
C ALA A 252 -3.82 -25.02 9.03
N ALA A 253 -3.33 -23.82 8.67
CA ALA A 253 -4.14 -22.60 8.66
C ALA A 253 -5.29 -22.67 7.64
N ALA A 254 -5.07 -23.27 6.47
CA ALA A 254 -6.12 -23.48 5.46
C ALA A 254 -7.17 -24.52 5.92
N GLN A 255 -6.76 -25.59 6.59
CA GLN A 255 -7.68 -26.61 7.13
C GLN A 255 -8.53 -26.08 8.30
N GLY A 256 -7.99 -25.15 9.09
CA GLY A 256 -8.72 -24.48 10.17
C GLY A 256 -9.67 -23.37 9.69
N ASN A 257 -9.64 -22.99 8.41
CA ASN A 257 -10.43 -21.90 7.85
C ASN A 257 -11.04 -22.31 6.49
N PRO A 258 -12.14 -23.11 6.50
CA PRO A 258 -12.66 -23.80 5.31
C PRO A 258 -13.19 -22.88 4.20
N SER A 259 -13.29 -21.57 4.43
CA SER A 259 -13.78 -20.59 3.45
C SER A 259 -12.72 -20.09 2.45
N ALA A 260 -11.43 -20.45 2.61
CA ALA A 260 -10.35 -19.96 1.75
C ALA A 260 -9.97 -20.88 0.57
N SER A 261 -10.61 -22.06 0.45
CA SER A 261 -10.30 -23.04 -0.60
C SER A 261 -11.45 -23.17 -1.59
N THR A 262 -11.60 -22.20 -2.47
CA THR A 262 -12.24 -22.49 -3.77
C THR A 262 -11.42 -21.83 -4.87
N PRO A 263 -10.65 -22.58 -5.69
CA PRO A 263 -10.18 -22.04 -6.95
C PRO A 263 -11.41 -21.94 -7.86
N ALA A 264 -11.74 -20.72 -8.30
CA ALA A 264 -12.71 -20.52 -9.36
C ALA A 264 -12.17 -21.17 -10.65
N VAL A 265 -12.98 -22.07 -11.20
CA VAL A 265 -12.80 -22.70 -12.53
C VAL A 265 -13.20 -21.71 -13.61
#